data_AF-A0A1Y3WED5-F1
#
_entry.id   AF-A0A1Y3WED5-F1
#
_cell.length_a   1.000
_cell.length_b   1.000
_cell.length_c   1.000
_cell.angle_alpha   90.00
_cell.angle_beta   90.00
_cell.angle_gamma   90.00
#
_symmetry.space_group_name_H-M   'P 1'
#
loop_
_entity.id
_entity.type
_entity.pdbx_description
1 polymer ?
#
loop_
_entity_poly.entity_id
_entity_poly.type
_entity_poly.pdbx_seq_one_letter_code
_entity_poly.pdbx_strand_id
1 'polypeptide(L)'
;MDKKNVLLDILRPFGIVSQYAGCAQLIRAVELTLENPDAIQAVHKQIYAVIAKEYGIQPKSVESNIRTVSAVAWATDPVRLKKVAGFSLHGQPSAVEFIEIFSNYMQRKDMKETVHS
;
A
#
# COMPACT_ATOMS: atom_id res chain seq x y z
N MET A 1 -0.44 -12.15 -12.55
CA MET A 1 -0.85 -12.38 -11.15
C MET A 1 -1.97 -11.41 -10.78
N ASP A 2 -3.00 -11.83 -10.04
CA ASP A 2 -4.02 -10.90 -9.51
C ASP A 2 -3.40 -10.09 -8.35
N LYS A 3 -2.93 -8.87 -8.66
CA LYS A 3 -2.21 -7.99 -7.73
C LYS A 3 -3.02 -7.71 -6.47
N LYS A 4 -4.35 -7.58 -6.59
CA LYS A 4 -5.27 -7.34 -5.49
C LYS A 4 -5.30 -8.52 -4.52
N ASN A 5 -5.47 -9.75 -5.01
CA ASN A 5 -5.53 -10.93 -4.13
C ASN A 5 -4.22 -11.15 -3.36
N VAL A 6 -3.09 -10.94 -4.04
CA VAL A 6 -1.78 -11.05 -3.41
C VAL A 6 -1.59 -10.00 -2.33
N LEU A 7 -1.96 -8.75 -2.61
CA LEU A 7 -1.85 -7.69 -1.62
C LEU A 7 -2.77 -7.94 -0.42
N LEU A 8 -4.00 -8.45 -0.64
CA LEU A 8 -4.89 -8.87 0.43
C LEU A 8 -4.28 -10.00 1.28
N ASP A 9 -3.62 -10.99 0.67
CA ASP A 9 -2.96 -12.08 1.40
C ASP A 9 -1.80 -11.57 2.26
N ILE A 10 -1.06 -10.54 1.81
CA ILE A 10 0.02 -9.91 2.58
C ILE A 10 -0.55 -9.05 3.72
N LEU A 11 -1.71 -8.42 3.52
CA LEU A 11 -2.36 -7.57 4.51
C LEU A 11 -3.11 -8.37 5.60
N ARG A 12 -3.61 -9.56 5.27
CA ARG A 12 -4.42 -10.41 6.17
C ARG A 12 -3.76 -10.67 7.54
N PRO A 13 -2.45 -10.98 7.63
CA PRO A 13 -1.75 -11.17 8.91
C PRO A 13 -1.69 -9.94 9.80
N PHE A 14 -1.93 -8.74 9.27
CA PHE A 14 -2.04 -7.50 10.04
C PHE A 14 -3.49 -7.24 10.52
N GLY A 15 -4.41 -8.19 10.33
CA GLY A 15 -5.84 -8.00 10.63
C GLY A 15 -6.58 -7.10 9.64
N ILE A 16 -5.92 -6.70 8.54
CA ILE A 16 -6.50 -5.82 7.52
C ILE A 16 -7.19 -6.69 6.48
N VAL A 17 -8.52 -6.62 6.46
CA VAL A 17 -9.40 -7.35 5.53
C VAL A 17 -10.15 -6.40 4.61
N SER A 18 -10.74 -6.94 3.53
CA SER A 18 -11.40 -6.16 2.46
C SER A 18 -12.57 -5.27 2.92
N GLN A 19 -13.06 -5.45 4.14
CA GLN A 19 -14.16 -4.68 4.73
C GLN A 19 -13.73 -3.29 5.21
N TYR A 20 -12.42 -3.03 5.34
CA TYR A 20 -11.90 -1.71 5.66
C TYR A 20 -11.84 -0.85 4.40
N ALA A 21 -12.52 0.31 4.41
CA ALA A 21 -12.48 1.26 3.29
C ALA A 21 -11.03 1.67 2.91
N GLY A 22 -10.16 1.84 3.92
CA GLY A 22 -8.74 2.11 3.70
C GLY A 22 -7.96 0.96 3.04
N CYS A 23 -8.42 -0.29 3.17
CA CYS A 23 -7.78 -1.43 2.51
C CYS A 23 -8.00 -1.37 0.99
N ALA A 24 -9.23 -1.14 0.55
CA ALA A 24 -9.54 -0.99 -0.87
C ALA A 24 -8.81 0.21 -1.50
N GLN A 25 -8.71 1.32 -0.75
CA GLN A 25 -7.98 2.52 -1.18
C GLN A 25 -6.47 2.29 -1.25
N LEU A 26 -5.89 1.56 -0.30
CA LEU A 26 -4.47 1.18 -0.34
C LEU A 26 -4.17 0.28 -1.54
N ILE A 27 -5.02 -0.73 -1.80
CA ILE A 27 -4.84 -1.62 -2.95
C ILE A 27 -4.81 -0.81 -4.24
N ARG A 28 -5.79 0.08 -4.40
CA ARG A 28 -5.86 0.95 -5.58
C ARG A 28 -4.65 1.89 -5.69
N ALA A 29 -4.18 2.44 -4.57
CA ALA A 29 -3.00 3.28 -4.54
C ALA A 29 -1.75 2.53 -5.00
N VAL A 30 -1.55 1.30 -4.52
CA VAL A 30 -0.43 0.44 -4.94
C VAL A 30 -0.53 0.10 -6.42
N GLU A 31 -1.71 -0.24 -6.94
CA GLU A 31 -1.92 -0.50 -8.38
C GLU A 31 -1.50 0.70 -9.23
N LEU A 32 -1.97 1.90 -8.88
CA LEU A 32 -1.64 3.14 -9.59
C LEU A 32 -0.14 3.47 -9.51
N THR A 33 0.51 3.24 -8.37
CA THR A 33 1.96 3.41 -8.24
C THR A 33 2.72 2.44 -9.14
N LEU A 34 2.27 1.19 -9.24
CA LEU A 34 2.90 0.18 -10.11
C LEU A 34 2.71 0.46 -11.61
N GLU A 35 1.66 1.18 -11.99
CA GLU A 35 1.40 1.60 -13.37
C GLU A 35 2.31 2.75 -13.83
N ASN A 36 2.87 3.54 -12.90
CA ASN A 36 3.79 4.65 -13.17
C ASN A 36 4.94 4.71 -12.13
N PRO A 37 5.93 3.80 -12.22
CA PRO A 37 7.00 3.68 -11.23
C PRO A 37 8.00 4.86 -11.20
N ASP A 38 8.07 5.67 -12.27
CA ASP A 38 9.13 6.68 -12.45
C ASP A 38 8.86 8.05 -11.81
N ALA A 39 7.74 8.24 -11.12
CA ALA A 39 7.33 9.59 -10.72
C ALA A 39 7.09 9.73 -9.19
N ILE A 40 7.94 10.55 -8.56
CA ILE A 40 8.01 10.83 -7.11
C ILE A 40 6.98 11.91 -6.72
N GLN A 41 6.49 11.84 -5.46
CA GLN A 41 5.63 12.77 -4.69
C GLN A 41 4.44 13.47 -5.39
N ALA A 42 4.64 14.13 -6.53
CA ALA A 42 3.57 14.67 -7.38
C ALA A 42 2.56 13.58 -7.77
N VAL A 43 3.03 12.36 -8.00
CA VAL A 43 2.17 11.19 -8.24
C VAL A 43 1.29 10.87 -7.06
N HIS A 44 1.75 10.99 -5.81
CA HIS A 44 0.94 10.56 -4.66
C HIS A 44 -0.28 11.48 -4.46
N LYS A 45 -0.14 12.78 -4.72
CA LYS A 45 -1.29 13.70 -4.74
C LYS A 45 -2.25 13.37 -5.87
N GLN A 46 -1.74 12.98 -7.04
CA GLN A 46 -2.57 12.54 -8.17
C GLN A 46 -3.29 11.22 -7.87
N ILE A 47 -2.61 10.24 -7.26
CA ILE A 47 -3.19 8.98 -6.79
C ILE A 47 -4.34 9.25 -5.84
N TYR A 48 -4.14 10.12 -4.83
CA TYR A 48 -5.22 10.47 -3.91
C TYR A 48 -6.39 11.16 -4.62
N ALA A 49 -6.14 12.00 -5.62
CA ALA A 49 -7.18 12.64 -6.42
C ALA A 49 -7.97 11.64 -7.28
N VAL A 50 -7.29 10.68 -7.91
CA VAL A 50 -7.91 9.61 -8.69
C VAL A 50 -8.80 8.75 -7.81
N ILE A 51 -8.26 8.24 -6.69
CA ILE A 51 -9.03 7.41 -5.74
C ILE A 51 -10.18 8.21 -5.13
N ALA A 52 -9.96 9.47 -4.76
CA ALA A 52 -11.01 10.33 -4.24
C ALA A 52 -12.19 10.45 -5.21
N LYS A 53 -11.91 10.62 -6.49
CA LYS A 53 -12.93 10.66 -7.55
C LYS A 53 -13.64 9.31 -7.71
N GLU A 54 -12.90 8.20 -7.72
CA GLU A 54 -13.46 6.84 -7.85
C GLU A 54 -14.41 6.49 -6.70
N TYR A 55 -14.11 6.94 -5.48
CA TYR A 55 -14.85 6.61 -4.26
C TYR A 55 -15.83 7.71 -3.81
N GLY A 56 -15.90 8.85 -4.51
CA GLY A 56 -16.77 9.98 -4.15
C GLY A 56 -16.41 10.65 -2.81
N ILE A 57 -15.13 10.70 -2.45
CA ILE A 57 -14.63 11.29 -1.20
C ILE A 57 -13.57 12.36 -1.47
N GLN A 58 -13.04 12.99 -0.42
CA GLN A 58 -11.96 13.97 -0.55
C GLN A 58 -10.58 13.29 -0.58
N PRO A 59 -9.58 13.83 -1.31
CA PRO A 59 -8.21 13.29 -1.30
C PRO A 59 -7.61 13.17 0.10
N LYS A 60 -7.91 14.12 1.00
CA LYS A 60 -7.52 14.07 2.41
C LYS A 60 -8.12 12.87 3.16
N SER A 61 -9.33 12.46 2.80
CA SER A 61 -9.97 11.27 3.37
C SER A 61 -9.26 9.99 2.92
N VAL A 62 -8.82 9.91 1.66
CA VAL A 62 -8.01 8.79 1.15
C VAL A 62 -6.72 8.68 1.96
N GLU A 63 -5.97 9.77 2.09
CA GLU A 63 -4.72 9.79 2.86
C GLU A 63 -4.96 9.38 4.32
N SER A 64 -6.00 9.93 4.96
CA SER A 64 -6.31 9.62 6.36
C SER A 64 -6.67 8.16 6.55
N ASN A 65 -7.47 7.58 5.64
CA ASN A 65 -7.86 6.17 5.71
C ASN A 65 -6.65 5.25 5.53
N ILE A 66 -5.76 5.55 4.58
CA ILE A 66 -4.52 4.78 4.38
C ILE A 66 -3.61 4.89 5.61
N ARG A 67 -3.50 6.10 6.21
CA ARG A 67 -2.75 6.29 7.46
C ARG A 67 -3.33 5.48 8.61
N THR A 68 -4.65 5.36 8.71
CA THR A 68 -5.30 4.48 9.70
C THR A 68 -4.92 3.01 9.48
N VAL A 69 -4.91 2.54 8.23
CA VAL A 69 -4.47 1.17 7.91
C VAL A 69 -3.00 0.96 8.28
N SER A 70 -2.14 1.95 8.00
CA SER A 70 -0.73 1.94 8.43
C SER A 70 -0.60 1.82 9.96
N ALA A 71 -1.38 2.60 10.71
CA ALA A 71 -1.41 2.53 12.16
C ALA A 71 -1.82 1.14 12.68
N VAL A 72 -2.85 0.54 12.08
CA VAL A 72 -3.31 -0.83 12.42
C VAL A 72 -2.20 -1.84 12.15
N ALA A 73 -1.54 -1.79 11.00
CA ALA A 73 -0.44 -2.70 10.67
C ALA A 73 0.74 -2.56 11.62
N TRP A 74 1.13 -1.32 11.94
CA TRP A 74 2.21 -1.03 12.89
C TRP A 74 1.90 -1.50 14.30
N ALA A 75 0.66 -1.30 14.78
CA ALA A 75 0.23 -1.76 16.10
C ALA A 75 0.13 -3.28 16.19
N THR A 76 -0.20 -3.95 15.08
CA THR A 76 -0.42 -5.40 15.05
C THR A 76 0.89 -6.19 15.00
N ASP A 77 1.79 -5.88 14.06
CA ASP A 77 3.05 -6.62 13.90
C ASP A 77 4.12 -5.73 13.25
N PRO A 78 4.77 -4.83 14.02
CA PRO A 78 5.77 -3.92 13.48
C PRO A 78 7.02 -4.67 12.98
N VAL A 79 7.30 -5.86 13.52
CA VAL A 79 8.43 -6.70 13.10
C VAL A 79 8.17 -7.24 11.69
N ARG A 80 6.97 -7.76 11.41
CA ARG A 80 6.58 -8.19 10.06
C ARG A 80 6.53 -7.01 9.10
N LEU A 81 6.00 -5.86 9.51
CA LEU A 81 5.94 -4.69 8.64
C LEU A 81 7.35 -4.24 8.21
N LYS A 82 8.34 -4.28 9.11
CA LYS A 82 9.75 -4.05 8.76
C LYS A 82 10.30 -5.06 7.76
N LYS A 83 9.95 -6.35 7.90
CA LYS A 83 10.33 -7.40 6.92
C LYS A 83 9.72 -7.13 5.54
N VAL A 84 8.47 -6.67 5.48
CA VAL A 84 7.80 -6.30 4.22
C VAL A 84 8.46 -5.07 3.60
N ALA A 85 8.79 -4.06 4.40
CA ALA A 85 9.49 -2.86 3.95
C ALA A 85 10.83 -3.19 3.29
N GLY A 86 11.61 -4.08 3.93
CA GLY A 86 12.96 -4.42 3.48
C GLY A 86 14.02 -3.39 3.89
N PHE A 87 13.67 -2.47 4.79
CA PHE A 87 14.55 -1.46 5.37
C PHE A 87 14.09 -1.13 6.80
N SER A 88 14.92 -0.38 7.54
CA SER A 88 14.65 0.01 8.92
C SER A 88 13.50 1.02 9.01
N LEU A 89 12.44 0.67 9.74
CA LEU A 89 11.38 1.60 10.15
C LEU A 89 11.59 2.01 11.60
N HIS A 90 11.62 3.31 11.86
CA HIS A 90 11.78 3.87 13.22
C HIS A 90 10.44 4.14 13.92
N GLY A 91 9.32 4.04 13.20
CA GLY A 91 7.98 4.27 13.72
C GLY A 91 6.91 3.86 12.71
N GLN A 92 5.67 4.20 13.02
CA GLN A 92 4.53 4.02 12.11
C GLN A 92 4.81 4.74 10.78
N PRO A 93 4.72 4.04 9.63
CA PRO A 93 4.84 4.68 8.32
C PRO A 93 3.73 5.72 8.07
N SER A 94 4.06 6.82 7.40
CA SER A 94 3.07 7.70 6.79
C SER A 94 2.26 6.98 5.72
N ALA A 95 1.15 7.58 5.27
CA ALA A 95 0.35 7.00 4.18
C ALA A 95 1.18 6.79 2.90
N VAL A 96 2.06 7.74 2.59
CA VAL A 96 2.99 7.69 1.46
C VAL A 96 3.98 6.54 1.60
N GLU A 97 4.71 6.48 2.72
CA GLU A 97 5.68 5.40 2.97
C GLU A 97 4.99 4.03 2.96
N PHE A 98 3.75 3.95 3.46
CA PHE A 98 3.00 2.70 3.47
C PHE A 98 2.68 2.22 2.04
N ILE A 99 2.25 3.13 1.15
CA ILE A 99 2.05 2.81 -0.27
C ILE A 99 3.37 2.36 -0.92
N GLU A 100 4.48 3.06 -0.66
CA GLU A 100 5.80 2.73 -1.20
C GLU A 100 6.28 1.35 -0.72
N ILE A 101 6.10 1.03 0.57
CA ILE A 101 6.47 -0.28 1.14
C ILE A 101 5.80 -1.42 0.37
N PHE A 102 4.48 -1.35 0.16
CA PHE A 102 3.75 -2.40 -0.53
C PHE A 102 4.01 -2.40 -2.04
N SER A 103 4.14 -1.23 -2.66
CA SER A 103 4.49 -1.13 -4.08
C SER A 103 5.86 -1.74 -4.37
N ASN A 104 6.86 -1.45 -3.53
CA ASN A 104 8.19 -2.03 -3.65
C ASN A 104 8.19 -3.54 -3.34
N TYR A 105 7.40 -3.97 -2.35
CA TYR A 105 7.25 -5.40 -2.07
C TYR A 105 6.66 -6.17 -3.25
N MET A 106 5.61 -5.63 -3.88
CA MET A 106 4.98 -6.24 -5.05
C MET A 106 5.94 -6.32 -6.24
N GLN A 107 6.65 -5.22 -6.56
CA GLN A 107 7.68 -5.22 -7.62
C GLN A 107 8.75 -6.30 -7.39
N ARG A 108 9.28 -6.40 -6.17
CA ARG A 108 10.27 -7.44 -5.83
C ARG A 108 9.73 -8.86 -5.97
N LYS A 109 8.43 -9.07 -5.73
CA LYS A 109 7.78 -10.38 -5.88
C LYS A 109 7.60 -10.73 -7.35
N ASP A 110 7.10 -9.80 -8.17
CA ASP A 110 6.96 -9.96 -9.62
C ASP A 110 8.33 -10.26 -10.28
N MET A 111 9.41 -9.60 -9.86
CA MET A 111 10.76 -9.86 -10.40
C MET A 111 11.31 -11.25 -10.04
N LYS A 112 10.95 -11.82 -8.88
CA LYS A 112 11.45 -13.15 -8.47
C LYS A 112 10.78 -14.29 -9.23
N GLU A 113 9.55 -14.10 -9.69
CA GLU A 113 8.82 -15.09 -10.49
C GLU A 113 9.36 -15.17 -11.94
N THR A 114 9.84 -14.05 -12.49
CA THR A 114 10.44 -14.00 -13.84
C THR A 114 11.82 -14.67 -13.92
N VAL A 115 12.58 -14.70 -12.81
CA VAL A 115 13.96 -15.27 -12.79
C VAL A 115 13.97 -16.79 -12.56
N HIS A 116 12.84 -17.38 -12.18
CA HIS A 116 12.68 -18.83 -11.98
C HIS A 116 11.81 -19.51 -13.05
N SER A 117 11.54 -18.82 -14.17
CA SER A 117 10.81 -19.36 -15.32
C SER A 117 11.74 -19.66 -16.49
#